data_AF-A0A6V7QDJ6-F1
#
_entry.id   AF-A0A6V7QDJ6-F1
#
_cell.length_a   1.000
_cell.length_b   1.000
_cell.length_c   1.000
_cell.angle_alpha   90.00
_cell.angle_beta   90.00
_cell.angle_gamma   90.00
#
_symmetry.space_group_name_H-M   'P 1'
#
loop_
_entity.id
_entity.type
_entity.pdbx_description
1 polymer ?
#
loop_
_entity_poly.entity_id
_entity_poly.type
_entity_poly.pdbx_seq_one_letter_code
_entity_poly.pdbx_strand_id
1 'polypeptide(L)'
;MPAKNGVRSRRRPKDREHHPVRGSQRIERSESGARFAQRMRRAGFSGVLFDEETARGVRVLLSEHASGWGMKREEDMLVLTWKGHSSVFTSAWVPKVIS
;
A
#
# COMPACT_ATOMS: atom_id res chain seq x y z
N MET A 1 31.96 -61.60 0.82
CA MET A 1 30.98 -60.65 1.37
C MET A 1 31.59 -59.26 1.40
N PRO A 2 31.22 -58.29 0.53
CA PRO A 2 31.70 -56.92 0.66
C PRO A 2 30.67 -56.01 1.34
N ALA A 3 31.16 -55.12 2.21
CA ALA A 3 30.38 -54.15 2.98
C ALA A 3 29.81 -53.04 2.08
N LYS A 4 28.55 -52.65 2.31
CA LYS A 4 27.88 -51.55 1.60
C LYS A 4 28.25 -50.22 2.27
N ASN A 5 29.05 -49.40 1.58
CA ASN A 5 29.33 -48.02 1.98
C ASN A 5 28.07 -47.15 1.78
N GLY A 6 27.50 -46.66 2.87
CA GLY A 6 26.35 -45.77 2.89
C GLY A 6 26.70 -44.39 2.31
N VAL A 7 26.06 -44.04 1.19
CA VAL A 7 26.15 -42.72 0.56
C VAL A 7 25.60 -41.68 1.53
N ARG A 8 26.47 -40.78 2.03
CA ARG A 8 26.08 -39.66 2.88
C ARG A 8 25.29 -38.67 2.02
N SER A 9 23.97 -38.73 2.13
CA SER A 9 23.02 -37.81 1.50
C SER A 9 23.37 -36.38 1.91
N ARG A 10 23.97 -35.61 0.99
CA ARG A 10 24.10 -34.16 1.12
C ARG A 10 22.69 -33.60 0.99
N ARG A 11 22.05 -33.28 2.13
CA ARG A 11 20.75 -32.62 2.16
C ARG A 11 20.83 -31.35 1.30
N ARG A 12 19.90 -31.21 0.35
CA ARG A 12 19.78 -30.03 -0.51
C ARG A 12 19.51 -28.80 0.38
N PRO A 13 20.05 -27.61 0.07
CA PRO A 13 19.70 -26.38 0.76
C PRO A 13 18.29 -25.94 0.33
N LYS A 14 17.25 -26.62 0.82
CA LYS A 14 15.84 -26.22 0.64
C LYS A 14 15.15 -25.83 1.94
N ASP A 15 15.83 -25.96 3.08
CA ASP A 15 15.24 -25.73 4.42
C ASP A 15 15.70 -24.39 5.04
N ARG A 16 15.86 -23.33 4.24
CA ARG A 16 15.93 -21.97 4.80
C ARG A 16 14.50 -21.46 4.96
N GLU A 17 13.94 -21.67 6.14
CA GLU A 17 12.73 -20.97 6.56
C GLU A 17 12.97 -19.46 6.41
N HIS A 18 12.23 -18.82 5.51
CA HIS A 18 12.22 -17.37 5.41
C HIS A 18 11.40 -16.84 6.58
N HIS A 19 12.06 -16.54 7.69
CA HIS A 19 11.39 -15.91 8.82
C HIS A 19 10.82 -14.55 8.38
N PRO A 20 9.59 -14.20 8.80
CA PRO A 20 9.00 -12.91 8.52
C PRO A 20 9.92 -11.78 8.97
N VAL A 21 10.14 -10.80 8.09
CA VAL A 21 10.98 -9.63 8.39
C VAL A 21 10.28 -8.79 9.45
N ARG A 22 10.96 -8.51 10.57
CA ARG A 22 10.43 -7.78 11.73
C ARG A 22 11.20 -6.48 11.96
N GLY A 23 10.68 -5.63 12.84
CA GLY A 23 11.40 -4.43 13.29
C GLY A 23 11.82 -3.53 12.13
N SER A 24 12.92 -2.80 12.31
CA SER A 24 13.51 -1.89 11.32
C SER A 24 13.81 -2.53 9.96
N GLN A 25 13.96 -3.86 9.90
CA GLN A 25 14.19 -4.58 8.65
C GLN A 25 12.93 -4.67 7.78
N ARG A 26 11.73 -4.49 8.35
CA ARG A 26 10.48 -4.49 7.58
C ARG A 26 10.27 -3.15 6.89
N ILE A 27 10.46 -3.13 5.57
CA ILE A 27 10.29 -1.95 4.71
C ILE A 27 8.79 -1.70 4.41
N GLU A 28 8.02 -2.75 4.17
CA GLU A 28 6.57 -2.63 3.89
C GLU A 28 5.77 -2.36 5.17
N ARG A 29 5.53 -1.06 5.44
CA ARG A 29 4.80 -0.56 6.62
C ARG A 29 3.66 0.36 6.22
N SER A 30 2.83 -0.09 5.29
CA SER A 30 1.65 0.65 4.86
C SER A 30 0.76 0.96 6.07
N GLU A 31 0.33 2.21 6.17
CA GLU A 31 -0.67 2.66 7.13
C GLU A 31 -1.98 3.00 6.42
N SER A 32 -3.05 3.20 7.20
CA SER A 32 -4.31 3.70 6.63
C SER A 32 -4.18 5.17 6.23
N GLY A 33 -4.94 5.59 5.22
CA GLY A 33 -5.01 6.99 4.80
C GLY A 33 -5.36 7.93 5.95
N ALA A 34 -6.28 7.54 6.85
CA ALA A 34 -6.64 8.34 8.02
C ALA A 34 -5.46 8.59 8.99
N ARG A 35 -4.61 7.57 9.21
CA ARG A 35 -3.39 7.74 10.03
C ARG A 35 -2.38 8.64 9.35
N PHE A 36 -2.18 8.46 8.05
CA PHE A 36 -1.30 9.33 7.25
C PHE A 36 -1.79 10.79 7.27
N ALA A 37 -3.08 11.02 7.06
CA ALA A 37 -3.70 12.35 7.09
C ALA A 37 -3.53 13.02 8.48
N GLN A 38 -3.73 12.26 9.55
CA GLN A 38 -3.48 12.77 10.91
C GLN A 38 -2.01 13.17 11.10
N ARG A 39 -1.05 12.41 10.57
CA ARG A 39 0.38 12.75 10.63
C ARG A 39 0.68 14.03 9.84
N MET A 40 0.16 14.16 8.63
CA MET A 40 0.36 15.36 7.81
C MET A 40 -0.18 16.61 8.50
N ARG A 41 -1.38 16.53 9.09
CA ARG A 41 -1.97 17.65 9.86
C ARG A 41 -1.12 18.03 11.08
N ARG A 42 -0.57 17.04 11.81
CA ARG A 42 0.34 17.26 12.94
C ARG A 42 1.69 17.85 12.50
N ALA A 43 2.13 17.56 11.28
CA ALA A 43 3.35 18.11 10.70
C ALA A 43 3.16 19.53 10.12
N GLY A 44 2.00 20.16 10.34
CA GLY A 44 1.74 21.53 9.88
C GLY A 44 1.25 21.62 8.45
N PHE A 45 0.70 20.56 7.87
CA PHE A 45 0.08 20.61 6.54
C PHE A 45 -1.45 20.69 6.63
N SER A 46 -2.06 21.27 5.60
CA SER A 46 -3.49 21.23 5.32
C SER A 46 -3.76 20.34 4.11
N GLY A 47 -4.80 19.51 4.18
CA GLY A 47 -5.25 18.71 3.06
C GLY A 47 -5.89 19.59 1.99
N VAL A 48 -5.67 19.23 0.72
CA VAL A 48 -6.32 19.86 -0.43
C VAL A 48 -7.16 18.80 -1.13
N LEU A 49 -8.45 19.10 -1.29
CA LEU A 49 -9.37 18.22 -2.00
C LEU A 49 -9.15 18.31 -3.51
N PHE A 50 -9.22 17.16 -4.17
CA PHE A 50 -9.32 17.12 -5.62
C PHE A 50 -10.65 17.73 -6.06
N ASP A 51 -10.59 18.60 -7.05
CA ASP A 51 -11.78 19.18 -7.66
C ASP A 51 -12.65 18.11 -8.36
N GLU A 52 -13.84 18.51 -8.78
CA GLU A 52 -14.79 17.57 -9.39
C GLU A 52 -14.36 17.15 -10.80
N GLU A 53 -13.61 18.00 -11.51
CA GLU A 53 -13.05 17.70 -12.82
C GLU A 53 -12.03 16.55 -12.75
N THR A 54 -11.08 16.65 -11.83
CA THR A 54 -10.08 15.61 -11.57
C THR A 54 -10.76 14.32 -11.15
N ALA A 55 -11.71 14.38 -10.22
CA ALA A 55 -12.46 13.19 -9.79
C ALA A 55 -13.28 12.56 -10.93
N ARG A 56 -13.83 13.38 -11.83
CA ARG A 56 -14.53 12.89 -13.03
C ARG A 56 -13.56 12.22 -14.00
N GLY A 57 -12.39 12.81 -14.24
CA GLY A 57 -11.35 12.20 -15.09
C GLY A 57 -10.94 10.82 -14.59
N VAL A 58 -10.74 10.67 -13.27
CA VAL A 58 -10.46 9.36 -12.66
C VAL A 58 -11.63 8.38 -12.86
N ARG A 59 -12.89 8.80 -12.63
CA ARG A 59 -14.05 7.94 -12.86
C ARG A 59 -14.14 7.44 -14.31
N VAL A 60 -13.93 8.32 -15.28
CA VAL A 60 -13.93 7.97 -16.72
C VAL A 60 -12.86 6.93 -16.99
N LEU A 61 -11.61 7.18 -16.57
CA LEU A 61 -10.49 6.26 -16.76
C LEU A 61 -10.78 4.86 -16.18
N LEU A 62 -11.33 4.79 -14.98
CA LEU A 62 -11.67 3.50 -14.36
C LEU A 62 -12.81 2.79 -15.11
N SER A 63 -13.82 3.54 -15.54
CA SER A 63 -14.98 2.97 -16.25
C SER A 63 -14.61 2.42 -17.63
N GLU A 64 -13.65 3.04 -18.31
CA GLU A 64 -13.23 2.64 -19.66
C GLU A 64 -12.21 1.50 -19.65
N HIS A 65 -11.30 1.49 -18.67
CA HIS A 65 -10.11 0.65 -18.72
C HIS A 65 -9.97 -0.37 -17.59
N ALA A 66 -10.78 -0.29 -16.52
CA ALA A 66 -10.51 -1.02 -15.29
C ALA A 66 -11.79 -1.57 -14.63
N SER A 67 -12.40 -2.59 -15.24
CA SER A 67 -13.58 -3.26 -14.68
C SER A 67 -13.36 -3.76 -13.25
N GLY A 68 -14.32 -3.51 -12.36
CA GLY A 68 -14.23 -3.86 -10.95
C GLY A 68 -13.49 -2.83 -10.10
N TRP A 69 -12.83 -1.84 -10.71
CA TRP A 69 -12.35 -0.66 -9.99
C TRP A 69 -13.47 0.38 -9.85
N GLY A 70 -13.39 1.14 -8.76
CA GLY A 70 -14.23 2.28 -8.48
C GLY A 70 -13.45 3.29 -7.63
N MET A 71 -14.13 4.34 -7.18
CA MET A 71 -13.52 5.31 -6.28
C MET A 71 -14.54 5.91 -5.30
N LYS A 72 -14.04 6.40 -4.18
CA LYS A 72 -14.79 7.18 -3.18
C LYS A 72 -13.97 8.35 -2.67
N ARG A 73 -14.64 9.33 -2.08
CA ARG A 73 -13.99 10.45 -1.37
C ARG A 73 -14.00 10.17 0.13
N GLU A 74 -12.90 10.45 0.82
CA GLU A 74 -12.77 10.34 2.28
C GLU A 74 -11.98 11.54 2.80
N GLU A 75 -12.56 12.38 3.67
CA GLU A 75 -11.93 13.61 4.20
C GLU A 75 -11.05 14.32 3.14
N ASP A 76 -9.72 14.24 3.29
CA ASP A 76 -8.68 14.87 2.49
C ASP A 76 -8.21 14.04 1.27
N MET A 77 -8.95 12.99 0.90
CA MET A 77 -8.45 11.91 0.04
C MET A 77 -9.45 11.41 -1.00
N LEU A 78 -8.89 10.94 -2.11
CA LEU A 78 -9.57 10.10 -3.09
C LEU A 78 -9.07 8.67 -2.92
N VAL A 79 -9.99 7.71 -2.79
CA VAL A 79 -9.67 6.30 -2.54
C VAL A 79 -10.15 5.46 -3.70
N LEU A 80 -9.22 4.79 -4.36
CA LEU A 80 -9.52 3.76 -5.35
C LEU A 80 -9.94 2.47 -4.64
N THR A 81 -11.01 1.88 -5.14
CA THR A 81 -11.59 0.66 -4.60
C THR A 81 -11.56 -0.47 -5.62
N TRP A 82 -11.15 -1.66 -5.21
CA TRP A 82 -11.32 -2.88 -5.99
C TRP A 82 -12.51 -3.66 -5.45
N LYS A 83 -13.54 -3.86 -6.28
CA LYS A 83 -14.79 -4.54 -5.92
C LYS A 83 -15.41 -4.01 -4.62
N GLY A 84 -15.36 -2.69 -4.42
CA GLY A 84 -15.86 -2.01 -3.24
C GLY A 84 -14.91 -1.95 -2.04
N HIS A 85 -13.77 -2.65 -2.07
CA HIS A 85 -12.76 -2.61 -1.00
C HIS A 85 -11.73 -1.51 -1.25
N SER A 86 -11.43 -0.68 -0.25
CA SER A 86 -10.35 0.33 -0.34
C SER A 86 -9.00 -0.35 -0.63
N SER A 87 -8.33 0.07 -1.71
CA SER A 87 -7.03 -0.49 -2.08
C SER A 87 -5.91 0.55 -2.04
N VAL A 88 -6.14 1.74 -2.61
CA VAL A 88 -5.13 2.79 -2.72
C VAL A 88 -5.79 4.13 -2.41
N PHE A 89 -5.12 4.99 -1.63
CA PHE A 89 -5.55 6.36 -1.40
C PHE A 89 -4.59 7.35 -2.07
N THR A 90 -5.10 8.52 -2.41
CA THR A 90 -4.35 9.65 -2.95
C THR A 90 -4.78 10.90 -2.22
N SER A 91 -3.82 11.75 -1.87
CA SER A 91 -4.02 12.94 -1.05
C SER A 91 -3.08 14.04 -1.51
N ALA A 92 -3.53 15.30 -1.50
CA ALA A 92 -2.69 16.46 -1.75
C ALA A 92 -2.59 17.31 -0.48
N TRP A 93 -1.43 17.94 -0.25
CA TRP A 93 -1.12 18.66 0.97
C TRP A 93 -0.37 19.96 0.67
N VAL A 94 -0.72 21.02 1.38
CA VAL A 94 0.00 22.31 1.35
C VAL A 94 0.50 22.67 2.75
N PRO A 95 1.66 23.33 2.88
CA PRO A 95 2.09 23.85 4.18
C PRO A 95 1.05 24.82 4.74
N LYS A 96 0.74 24.72 6.03
CA LYS A 96 0.05 25.78 6.76
C LYS A 96 1.05 26.89 6.98
N VAL A 97 0.78 28.07 6.43
CA VAL A 97 1.47 29.27 6.87
C VAL A 97 1.04 29.49 8.32
N ILE A 98 1.97 29.30 9.26
CA ILE A 98 1.75 29.65 10.66
C ILE A 98 2.05 31.15 10.72
N SER A 99 1.00 31.97 10.76
CA SER A 99 1.10 33.40 11.06
C SER A 99 1.35 33.63 12.54
#